data_AF-A0A4U5JKS9-F1
#
_entry.id   AF-A0A4U5JKS9-F1
#
_cell.length_a   1.000
_cell.length_b   1.000
_cell.length_c   1.000
_cell.angle_alpha   90.00
_cell.angle_beta   90.00
_cell.angle_gamma   90.00
#
_symmetry.space_group_name_H-M   'P 1'
#
loop_
_entity.id
_entity.type
_entity.pdbx_description
1 polymer ?
#
loop_
_entity_poly.entity_id
_entity_poly.type
_entity_poly.pdbx_seq_one_letter_code
_entity_poly.pdbx_strand_id
1 'polypeptide(L)'
;MVSEDPAETVRLKTSLSRLAGPDEATVIERAAESVDDLDAAARFVETIGLGQLEAAVEATDDPELEARGRRTLTTYRRFRRAATELATDDHFHRGHGTDLRADGERPRQ
;
A
#
# COMPACT_ATOMS: atom_id res chain seq x y z
N MET A 1 35.84 27.06 30.78
CA MET A 1 35.38 25.68 30.54
C MET A 1 33.86 25.76 30.61
N VAL A 2 33.18 25.77 29.46
CA VAL A 2 31.71 25.87 29.41
C VAL A 2 31.18 24.51 29.82
N SER A 3 30.50 24.43 30.96
CA SER A 3 29.79 23.23 31.37
C SER A 3 28.57 23.09 30.47
N GLU A 4 28.63 22.16 29.50
CA GLU A 4 27.43 21.74 28.79
C GLU A 4 26.45 21.17 29.82
N ASP A 5 25.27 21.79 29.93
CA ASP A 5 24.19 21.26 30.73
C ASP A 5 23.74 19.94 30.08
N PRO A 6 23.88 18.79 30.75
CA PRO A 6 23.50 17.50 30.17
C PRO A 6 22.02 17.46 29.77
N ALA A 7 21.15 18.24 30.42
CA ALA A 7 19.74 18.36 30.06
C ALA A 7 19.52 19.20 28.78
N GLU A 8 20.43 20.10 28.44
CA GLU A 8 20.43 20.88 27.19
C GLU A 8 20.92 20.01 26.03
N THR A 9 21.99 19.22 26.23
CA THR A 9 22.50 18.29 25.22
C THR A 9 21.49 17.20 24.86
N VAL A 10 20.75 16.65 25.84
CA VAL A 10 19.67 15.67 25.58
C VAL A 10 18.52 16.30 24.79
N ARG A 11 18.15 17.55 25.10
CA ARG A 11 17.11 18.29 24.36
C ARG A 11 17.54 18.59 22.92
N LEU A 12 18.78 19.03 22.71
CA LEU A 12 19.35 19.27 21.38
C LEU A 12 19.41 17.99 20.55
N LYS A 13 19.89 16.87 21.12
CA LYS A 13 19.92 15.55 20.45
C LYS A 13 18.52 15.07 20.06
N THR A 14 17.53 15.25 20.93
CA THR A 14 16.13 14.85 20.65
C THR A 14 15.52 15.70 19.53
N SER A 15 15.77 17.02 19.54
CA SER A 15 15.31 17.92 18.49
C SER A 15 15.99 17.65 17.14
N LEU A 16 17.29 17.35 17.14
CA LEU A 16 18.02 16.95 15.94
C LEU A 16 17.55 15.60 15.40
N SER A 17 17.29 14.62 16.26
CA SER A 17 16.75 13.31 15.86
C SER A 17 15.34 13.43 15.27
N ARG A 18 14.52 14.38 15.75
CA ARG A 18 13.23 14.69 15.13
C ARG A 18 13.35 15.40 13.79
N LEU A 19 14.38 16.23 13.61
CA LEU A 19 14.62 16.96 12.35
C LEU A 19 15.24 16.07 11.27
N ALA A 20 16.10 15.12 11.66
CA ALA A 20 16.70 14.14 10.75
C ALA A 20 15.68 13.16 10.15
N GLY A 21 14.49 13.05 10.73
CA GLY A 21 13.49 12.07 10.35
C GLY A 21 13.82 10.67 10.90
N PRO A 22 12.92 9.69 10.68
CA PRO A 22 13.22 8.30 11.04
C PRO A 22 14.46 7.83 10.26
N ASP A 23 15.36 7.14 10.95
CA ASP A 23 16.52 6.49 10.36
C ASP A 23 16.10 5.57 9.20
N GLU A 24 16.90 5.48 8.13
CA GLU A 24 16.52 4.70 6.95
C GLU A 24 16.21 3.24 7.30
N ALA A 25 16.93 2.64 8.24
CA ALA A 25 16.64 1.27 8.69
C ALA A 25 15.27 1.19 9.37
N THR A 26 14.89 2.20 10.17
CA THR A 26 13.55 2.26 10.80
C THR A 26 12.44 2.35 9.75
N VAL A 27 12.65 3.14 8.69
CA VAL A 27 11.68 3.26 7.59
C VAL A 27 11.54 1.93 6.85
N ILE A 28 12.66 1.28 6.54
CA ILE A 28 12.68 -0.01 5.83
C ILE A 28 12.02 -1.11 6.64
N GLU A 29 12.38 -1.27 7.92
CA GLU A 29 11.75 -2.26 8.80
C GLU A 29 10.25 -2.02 8.93
N ARG A 30 9.83 -0.76 9.11
CA ARG A 30 8.41 -0.45 9.22
C ARG A 30 7.64 -0.72 7.92
N ALA A 31 8.28 -0.52 6.77
CA ALA A 31 7.71 -0.87 5.49
C ALA A 31 7.59 -2.39 5.32
N ALA A 32 8.60 -3.16 5.75
CA ALA A 32 8.56 -4.63 5.71
C ALA A 32 7.42 -5.18 6.59
N GLU A 33 7.29 -4.70 7.83
CA GLU A 33 6.18 -5.07 8.71
C GLU A 33 4.81 -4.76 8.09
N SER A 34 4.71 -3.63 7.38
CA SER A 34 3.47 -3.25 6.70
C SER A 34 3.12 -4.20 5.55
N VAL A 35 4.11 -4.77 4.86
CA VAL A 35 3.89 -5.80 3.84
C VAL A 35 3.41 -7.10 4.49
N ASP A 36 3.99 -7.50 5.61
CA ASP A 36 3.54 -8.69 6.36
C ASP A 36 2.08 -8.56 6.84
N ASP A 37 1.69 -7.36 7.30
CA ASP A 37 0.30 -7.06 7.67
C ASP A 37 -0.65 -7.16 6.46
N LEU A 38 -0.21 -6.75 5.27
CA LEU A 38 -0.97 -6.88 4.02
C LEU A 38 -1.11 -8.34 3.59
N ASP A 39 -0.05 -9.14 3.71
CA ASP A 39 -0.09 -10.58 3.44
C ASP A 39 -1.05 -11.31 4.40
N ALA A 40 -1.05 -10.92 5.67
CA ALA A 40 -2.02 -11.43 6.63
C ALA A 40 -3.47 -11.07 6.24
N ALA A 41 -3.70 -9.85 5.78
CA ALA A 41 -5.01 -9.41 5.30
C ALA A 41 -5.44 -10.15 4.02
N ALA A 42 -4.52 -10.36 3.07
CA ALA A 42 -4.78 -11.14 1.86
C ALA A 42 -5.17 -12.58 2.20
N ARG A 43 -4.42 -13.23 3.09
CA ARG A 43 -4.72 -14.59 3.56
C ARG A 43 -6.10 -14.70 4.21
N PHE A 44 -6.54 -13.67 4.96
CA PHE A 44 -7.90 -13.64 5.50
C PHE A 44 -8.95 -13.65 4.39
N VAL A 45 -8.77 -12.84 3.34
CA VAL A 45 -9.69 -12.81 2.19
C VAL A 45 -9.69 -14.13 1.43
N GLU A 46 -8.53 -14.78 1.27
CA GLU A 46 -8.44 -16.08 0.62
C GLU A 46 -9.10 -17.20 1.43
N THR A 47 -8.92 -17.18 2.76
CA THR A 47 -9.37 -18.26 3.65
C THR A 47 -10.83 -18.12 4.05
N ILE A 48 -11.26 -16.90 4.39
CA ILE A 48 -12.60 -16.62 4.95
C ILE A 48 -13.48 -15.92 3.90
N GLY A 49 -12.90 -14.97 3.16
CA GLY A 49 -13.63 -14.19 2.18
C GLY A 49 -14.37 -12.99 2.76
N LEU A 50 -14.48 -11.94 1.96
CA LEU A 50 -15.18 -10.71 2.36
C LEU A 50 -16.69 -10.92 2.50
N GLY A 51 -17.29 -11.83 1.72
CA GLY A 51 -18.72 -12.13 1.84
C GLY A 51 -19.09 -12.74 3.19
N GLN A 52 -18.22 -13.58 3.76
CA GLN A 52 -18.43 -14.13 5.10
C GLN A 52 -18.25 -13.07 6.18
N LEU A 53 -17.29 -12.14 6.02
CA LEU A 53 -17.16 -10.99 6.91
C LEU A 53 -18.41 -10.09 6.84
N GLU A 54 -18.96 -9.84 5.65
CA GLU A 54 -20.22 -9.09 5.47
C GLU A 54 -21.38 -9.79 6.18
N ALA A 55 -21.56 -11.10 5.97
CA ALA A 55 -22.60 -11.87 6.65
C ALA A 55 -22.46 -11.85 8.19
N ALA A 56 -21.23 -11.96 8.70
CA ALA A 56 -20.97 -11.90 10.14
C ALA A 56 -21.29 -10.52 10.74
N VAL A 57 -21.03 -9.45 9.99
CA VAL A 57 -21.37 -8.07 10.39
C VAL A 57 -22.87 -7.84 10.41
N GLU A 58 -23.62 -8.40 9.45
CA GLU A 58 -25.09 -8.29 9.43
C GLU A 58 -25.77 -9.19 10.46
N ALA A 59 -25.12 -10.28 10.89
CA ALA A 59 -25.67 -11.24 11.84
C ALA A 59 -25.38 -10.92 13.31
N THR A 60 -24.49 -9.96 13.61
CA THR A 60 -24.15 -9.62 14.99
C THR A 60 -25.16 -8.65 15.59
N ASP A 61 -25.61 -8.93 16.81
CA ASP A 61 -26.43 -8.01 17.61
C ASP A 61 -25.57 -7.00 18.41
N ASP A 62 -24.25 -7.20 18.45
CA ASP A 62 -23.30 -6.29 19.12
C ASP A 62 -23.00 -5.07 18.21
N PRO A 63 -23.44 -3.85 18.59
CA PRO A 63 -23.25 -2.66 17.78
C PRO A 63 -21.77 -2.20 17.68
N GLU A 64 -20.93 -2.51 18.67
CA GLU A 64 -19.50 -2.18 18.60
C GLU A 64 -18.79 -3.08 17.59
N LEU A 65 -19.14 -4.37 17.59
CA LEU A 65 -18.61 -5.36 16.66
C LEU A 65 -19.09 -5.06 15.23
N GLU A 66 -20.37 -4.73 15.06
CA GLU A 66 -20.95 -4.29 13.78
C GLU A 66 -20.19 -3.06 13.24
N ALA A 67 -20.03 -2.01 14.07
CA ALA A 67 -19.33 -0.79 13.67
C ALA A 67 -17.86 -1.06 13.31
N ARG A 68 -17.18 -1.92 14.07
CA ARG A 68 -15.81 -2.33 13.78
C ARG A 68 -15.73 -3.08 12.46
N GLY A 69 -16.61 -4.06 12.22
CA GLY A 69 -16.62 -4.84 11.00
C GLY A 69 -16.94 -3.99 9.75
N ARG A 70 -17.88 -3.04 9.86
CA ARG A 70 -18.16 -2.07 8.78
C ARG A 70 -16.96 -1.20 8.42
N ARG A 71 -16.21 -0.73 9.42
CA ARG A 71 -14.94 -0.03 9.18
C ARG A 71 -13.94 -0.92 8.45
N THR A 72 -13.78 -2.16 8.90
CA THR A 72 -12.89 -3.15 8.25
C THR A 72 -13.28 -3.40 6.80
N LEU A 73 -14.57 -3.60 6.51
CA LEU A 73 -15.08 -3.78 5.13
C LEU A 73 -14.80 -2.57 4.25
N THR A 74 -14.94 -1.36 4.78
CA THR A 74 -14.62 -0.13 4.07
C THR A 74 -13.14 -0.09 3.68
N THR A 75 -12.25 -0.49 4.57
CA THR A 75 -10.81 -0.57 4.31
C THR A 75 -10.49 -1.61 3.22
N TYR A 76 -11.04 -2.82 3.31
CA TYR A 76 -10.84 -3.84 2.27
C TYR A 76 -11.36 -3.40 0.89
N ARG A 77 -12.51 -2.73 0.84
CA ARG A 77 -13.04 -2.16 -0.41
C ARG A 77 -12.11 -1.10 -1.00
N ARG A 78 -11.50 -0.27 -0.15
CA ARG A 78 -10.50 0.72 -0.58
C ARG A 78 -9.25 0.05 -1.14
N PHE A 79 -8.74 -1.00 -0.49
CA PHE A 79 -7.59 -1.76 -1.01
C PHE A 79 -7.90 -2.40 -2.35
N ARG A 80 -9.06 -3.04 -2.49
CA ARG A 80 -9.51 -3.61 -3.77
C ARG A 80 -9.58 -2.55 -4.87
N ARG A 81 -10.11 -1.36 -4.56
CA ARG A 81 -10.17 -0.25 -5.51
C ARG A 81 -8.77 0.18 -5.95
N ALA A 82 -7.86 0.40 -5.00
CA ALA A 82 -6.48 0.78 -5.31
C ALA A 82 -5.77 -0.28 -6.18
N ALA A 83 -5.96 -1.57 -5.88
CA ALA A 83 -5.41 -2.67 -6.67
C ALA A 83 -5.97 -2.69 -8.11
N THR A 84 -7.27 -2.43 -8.28
CA THR A 84 -7.88 -2.33 -9.62
C THR A 84 -7.38 -1.11 -10.40
N GLU A 85 -7.24 0.04 -9.74
CA GLU A 85 -6.70 1.27 -10.36
C GLU A 85 -5.27 1.04 -10.85
N LEU A 86 -4.40 0.46 -10.01
CA LEU A 86 -3.03 0.08 -10.39
C LEU A 86 -2.99 -0.89 -11.58
N ALA A 87 -3.83 -1.93 -11.57
CA ALA A 87 -3.90 -2.88 -12.69
C ALA A 87 -4.41 -2.24 -14.00
N THR A 88 -5.21 -1.18 -13.91
CA THR A 88 -5.76 -0.48 -15.07
C THR A 88 -4.73 0.46 -15.70
N ASP A 89 -3.90 1.11 -14.89
CA ASP A 89 -2.83 1.99 -15.39
C ASP A 89 -1.75 1.22 -16.17
N ASP A 90 -1.49 -0.04 -15.80
CA ASP A 90 -0.59 -0.95 -16.55
C ASP A 90 -1.24 -1.50 -17.85
N HIS A 91 -2.55 -1.36 -18.02
CA HIS A 91 -3.27 -1.91 -19.17
C HIS A 91 -3.24 -1.00 -20.43
N PHE A 92 -2.66 0.20 -20.34
CA PHE A 92 -2.49 1.13 -21.47
C PHE A 92 -1.14 0.99 -22.19
N HIS A 93 -0.75 -0.24 -22.52
CA HIS A 93 0.26 -0.53 -23.54
C HIS A 93 -0.31 -1.48 -24.62
N ARG A 94 -1.47 -1.15 -25.20
CA ARG A 94 -1.80 -1.69 -26.53
C ARG A 94 -0.82 -1.08 -27.51
N GLY A 95 0.25 -1.82 -27.78
CA GLY A 95 1.16 -1.56 -28.88
C GLY A 95 0.36 -1.33 -30.15
N HIS A 96 0.24 -0.07 -30.54
CA HIS A 96 -0.04 0.29 -31.91
C HIS A 96 1.20 -0.12 -32.68
N GLY A 97 1.24 -1.40 -33.09
CA GLY A 97 2.12 -1.83 -34.16
C GLY A 97 1.76 -0.99 -35.36
N THR A 98 2.52 0.07 -35.59
CA THR A 98 2.71 0.59 -36.94
C THR A 98 3.27 -0.59 -37.72
N ASP A 99 2.40 -1.20 -38.50
CA ASP A 99 2.73 -2.20 -39.51
C ASP A 99 3.75 -1.50 -40.43
N LEU A 100 5.04 -1.71 -40.16
CA LEU A 100 6.14 -1.37 -41.06
C LEU A 100 6.04 -2.34 -42.22
N ARG A 101 5.01 -2.18 -43.06
CA ARG A 101 4.97 -2.80 -44.37
C ARG A 101 6.17 -2.27 -45.12
N ALA A 102 7.15 -3.17 -45.22
CA ALA A 102 8.23 -3.12 -46.16
C ALA A 102 7.63 -2.98 -47.57
N ASP A 103 7.53 -1.76 -48.07
CA ASP A 103 7.48 -1.52 -49.51
C ASP A 103 8.91 -1.69 -50.06
N GLY A 104 9.33 -2.95 -50.07
CA GLY A 104 10.40 -3.42 -50.94
C GLY A 104 9.94 -3.35 -52.40
N GLU A 105 10.80 -2.76 -53.22
CA GLU A 105 11.05 -3.05 -54.63
C GLU A 105 9.84 -3.23 -55.57
N ARG A 106 9.68 -2.28 -56.50
CA ARG A 106 9.16 -2.59 -57.83
C ARG A 106 10.30 -2.72 -58.86
N PRO A 107 10.35 -3.81 -59.64
CA PRO A 107 11.41 -4.08 -60.59
C PRO A 107 11.27 -3.24 -61.87
N ARG A 108 12.42 -3.07 -62.53
CA ARG A 108 12.61 -2.44 -63.84
C ARG A 108 11.72 -3.07 -64.92
N GLN A 109 11.05 -2.23 -65.70
CA GLN A 109 10.88 -2.38 -67.15
C GLN A 109 10.90 -1.00 -67.80
#